data_AF-A0A485ARX7-F1
#
_entry.id   AF-A0A485ARX7-F1
#
_cell.length_a   1.000
_cell.length_b   1.000
_cell.length_c   1.000
_cell.angle_alpha   90.00
_cell.angle_beta   90.00
_cell.angle_gamma   90.00
#
_symmetry.space_group_name_H-M   'P 1'
#
loop_
_entity.id
_entity.type
_entity.pdbx_description
1 polymer ?
#
loop_
_entity_poly.entity_id
_entity_poly.type
_entity_poly.pdbx_seq_one_letter_code
_entity_poly.pdbx_strand_id
1 'polypeptide(L)'
;MSAALPKSMAAPLLRITGSVKRAAADAAAYSATVSFLNRQGVNFSHVHGDAMPASATAHRPELAGRSFEAMGVSLVVHPRNPYVPTSHANVRFFIAEKPGAEPRVVVWRRL
;
A
#
# COMPACT_ATOMS: atom_id res chain seq x y z
N MET A 1 19.84 -22.11 34.20
CA MET A 1 19.56 -22.73 32.88
C MET A 1 18.78 -21.72 32.05
N SER A 2 19.40 -21.20 30.99
CA SER A 2 18.82 -20.19 30.10
C SER A 2 17.75 -20.85 29.22
N ALA A 3 16.51 -20.38 29.31
CA ALA A 3 15.42 -20.85 28.46
C ALA A 3 15.63 -20.28 27.05
N ALA A 4 16.14 -21.12 26.14
CA ALA A 4 16.27 -20.77 24.74
C ALA A 4 14.87 -20.57 24.13
N LEU A 5 14.64 -19.41 23.52
CA LEU A 5 13.45 -19.12 22.71
C LEU A 5 13.32 -20.16 21.58
N PRO A 6 12.13 -20.77 21.36
CA PRO A 6 11.96 -21.77 20.32
C PRO A 6 12.07 -21.15 18.91
N LYS A 7 12.94 -21.73 18.09
CA LYS A 7 13.33 -21.30 16.72
C LYS A 7 12.26 -21.48 15.63
N SER A 8 10.94 -21.42 15.89
CA SER A 8 9.93 -21.71 14.85
C SER A 8 8.70 -20.79 14.76
N MET A 9 8.71 -19.58 15.35
CA MET A 9 7.52 -18.71 15.34
C MET A 9 7.34 -17.79 14.12
N ALA A 10 8.23 -17.82 13.13
CA ALA A 10 8.08 -17.02 11.92
C ALA A 10 7.63 -17.91 10.75
N ALA A 11 6.33 -17.96 10.46
CA ALA A 11 5.91 -18.41 9.14
C ALA A 11 6.49 -17.43 8.10
N PRO A 12 7.05 -17.92 6.99
CA PRO A 12 7.62 -17.05 5.98
C PRO A 12 6.53 -16.12 5.42
N LEU A 13 6.88 -14.84 5.26
CA LEU A 13 6.07 -13.84 4.59
C LEU A 13 5.91 -14.28 3.12
N LEU A 14 4.73 -14.74 2.73
CA LEU A 14 4.42 -15.07 1.35
C LEU A 14 4.29 -13.77 0.56
N ARG A 15 5.26 -13.53 -0.32
CA ARG A 15 5.23 -12.42 -1.27
C ARG A 15 4.40 -12.81 -2.49
N ILE A 16 3.38 -12.01 -2.78
CA ILE A 16 2.58 -12.10 -4.01
C ILE A 16 2.84 -10.81 -4.79
N THR A 17 3.52 -10.91 -5.92
CA THR A 17 3.79 -9.78 -6.82
C THR A 17 2.82 -9.76 -7.99
N GLY A 18 2.36 -8.57 -8.37
CA GLY A 18 1.55 -8.37 -9.57
C GLY A 18 1.89 -7.05 -10.25
N SER A 19 1.71 -6.99 -11.58
CA SER A 19 1.89 -5.76 -12.37
C SER A 19 0.56 -5.36 -13.00
N VAL A 20 0.26 -4.06 -13.00
CA VAL A 20 -0.96 -3.51 -13.62
C VAL A 20 -0.59 -3.00 -15.02
N LYS A 21 -1.05 -3.65 -16.09
CA LYS A 21 -0.65 -3.33 -17.49
C LYS A 21 -1.01 -1.91 -18.00
N ARG A 22 -1.81 -1.12 -17.26
CA ARG A 22 -2.35 0.19 -17.70
C ARG A 22 -1.55 1.42 -17.21
N ALA A 23 -0.62 1.22 -16.28
CA ALA A 23 0.31 2.23 -15.78
C ALA A 23 1.63 1.51 -15.46
N ALA A 24 2.78 2.16 -15.53
CA ALA A 24 4.00 1.54 -15.01
C ALA A 24 3.82 1.43 -13.49
N ALA A 25 3.61 0.21 -13.02
CA ALA A 25 3.05 -0.05 -11.70
C ALA A 25 3.69 -1.30 -11.11
N ASP A 26 4.47 -1.08 -10.05
CA ASP A 26 5.04 -2.11 -9.22
C ASP A 26 4.16 -2.27 -7.98
N ALA A 27 3.42 -3.38 -7.91
CA ALA A 27 2.62 -3.74 -6.75
C ALA A 27 3.17 -5.02 -6.11
N ALA A 28 3.45 -4.93 -4.81
CA ALA A 28 3.89 -6.06 -4.00
C ALA A 28 2.94 -6.22 -2.81
N ALA A 29 2.23 -7.35 -2.77
CA ALA A 29 1.45 -7.76 -1.62
C ALA A 29 2.25 -8.77 -0.80
N TYR A 30 2.21 -8.63 0.52
CA TYR A 30 2.84 -9.52 1.46
C TYR A 30 1.79 -10.05 2.43
N SER A 31 1.68 -11.37 2.53
CA SER A 31 0.77 -12.05 3.44
C SER A 31 1.59 -13.03 4.28
N ALA A 32 1.45 -12.98 5.60
CA ALA A 32 2.09 -13.96 6.49
C ALA A 32 1.04 -14.62 7.36
N THR A 33 1.36 -15.78 7.92
CA THR A 33 0.55 -16.40 8.97
C THR A 33 1.37 -16.41 10.25
N VAL A 34 1.36 -15.31 11.00
CA VAL A 34 2.06 -15.28 12.29
C VAL A 34 1.17 -15.93 13.36
N SER A 35 1.75 -16.63 14.34
CA SER A 35 1.04 -17.49 15.30
C SER A 35 -0.07 -16.83 16.12
N PHE A 36 -0.07 -15.49 16.25
CA PHE A 36 -1.09 -14.70 16.94
C PHE A 36 -2.12 -14.04 15.98
N LEU A 37 -1.92 -14.15 14.67
CA LEU A 37 -2.79 -13.59 13.63
C LEU A 37 -3.51 -14.72 12.87
N ASN A 38 -4.80 -14.56 12.64
CA ASN A 38 -5.60 -15.49 11.85
C ASN A 38 -5.43 -15.22 10.36
N ARG A 39 -5.50 -13.94 9.98
CA ARG A 39 -5.33 -13.44 8.61
C ARG A 39 -4.70 -12.05 8.67
N GLN A 40 -3.69 -11.80 7.85
CA GLN A 40 -3.05 -10.49 7.75
C GLN A 40 -2.59 -10.26 6.32
N GLY A 41 -2.68 -9.03 5.86
CA GLY A 41 -2.14 -8.62 4.57
C GLY A 41 -1.53 -7.24 4.68
N VAL A 42 -0.34 -7.06 4.12
CA VAL A 42 0.32 -5.77 3.96
C VAL A 42 0.60 -5.60 2.48
N ASN A 43 -0.06 -4.63 1.87
CA ASN A 43 0.07 -4.32 0.46
C ASN A 43 0.88 -3.04 0.29
N PHE A 44 1.90 -3.12 -0.55
CA PHE A 44 2.65 -2.00 -1.07
C PHE A 44 2.32 -1.84 -2.55
N SER A 45 2.11 -0.61 -2.98
CA SER A 45 1.94 -0.30 -4.40
C SER A 45 2.64 1.00 -4.72
N HIS A 46 3.36 1.01 -5.82
CA HIS A 46 3.93 2.18 -6.45
C HIS A 46 3.49 2.21 -7.91
N VAL A 47 2.78 3.26 -8.29
CA VAL A 47 2.14 3.41 -9.60
C VAL A 47 2.52 4.76 -10.16
N HIS A 48 3.03 4.80 -11.38
CA HIS A 48 3.36 6.03 -12.08
C HIS A 48 2.90 5.99 -13.53
N GLY A 49 2.72 7.18 -14.11
CA GLY A 49 2.32 7.31 -15.51
C GLY A 49 2.40 8.74 -16.02
N ASP A 50 2.50 8.86 -17.34
CA ASP A 50 2.70 10.15 -18.02
C ASP A 50 1.45 11.02 -18.04
N ALA A 51 0.27 10.42 -17.84
CA ALA A 51 -1.00 11.12 -17.86
C ALA A 51 -1.93 10.65 -16.73
N MET A 52 -2.55 11.63 -16.06
CA MET A 52 -3.55 11.38 -15.03
C MET A 52 -4.75 10.56 -15.52
N PRO A 53 -5.19 9.55 -14.75
CA PRO A 53 -6.37 8.78 -15.12
C PRO A 53 -7.65 9.63 -15.08
N ALA A 54 -8.59 9.34 -15.99
CA ALA A 54 -9.83 10.09 -16.15
C ALA A 54 -10.67 10.19 -14.86
N SER A 55 -10.58 9.18 -13.99
CA SER A 55 -11.25 9.18 -12.68
C SER A 55 -10.69 10.23 -11.72
N ALA A 56 -9.40 10.56 -11.82
CA ALA A 56 -8.74 11.55 -10.97
C ALA A 56 -8.93 12.98 -11.51
N THR A 57 -9.01 13.16 -12.83
CA THR A 57 -9.25 14.46 -13.47
C THR A 57 -10.72 14.89 -13.43
N ALA A 58 -11.66 13.95 -13.29
CA ALA A 58 -13.09 14.24 -13.16
C ALA A 58 -13.41 15.15 -11.96
N HIS A 59 -12.71 14.96 -10.83
CA HIS A 59 -12.89 15.77 -9.62
C HIS A 59 -11.90 16.93 -9.51
N ARG A 60 -10.84 16.93 -10.33
CA ARG A 60 -9.75 17.91 -10.31
C ARG A 60 -9.24 18.19 -11.72
N PRO A 61 -9.99 18.99 -12.51
CA PRO A 61 -9.65 19.29 -13.91
C PRO A 61 -8.25 19.92 -14.06
N GLU A 62 -7.76 20.63 -13.03
CA GLU A 62 -6.44 21.26 -12.97
C GLU A 62 -5.25 20.27 -12.97
N LEU A 63 -5.53 18.98 -12.78
CA LEU A 63 -4.56 17.89 -12.84
C LEU A 63 -4.50 17.23 -14.23
N ALA A 64 -5.36 17.62 -15.16
CA ALA A 64 -5.33 17.10 -16.53
C ALA A 64 -4.00 17.44 -17.23
N GLY A 65 -3.41 16.44 -17.91
CA GLY A 65 -2.14 16.59 -18.62
C GLY A 65 -0.90 16.70 -17.71
N ARG A 66 -1.04 16.37 -16.42
CA ARG A 66 0.10 16.17 -15.51
C ARG A 66 0.53 14.70 -15.51
N SER A 67 1.83 14.46 -15.37
CA SER A 67 2.34 13.15 -14.98
C SER A 67 2.03 12.91 -13.50
N PHE A 68 1.96 11.64 -13.10
CA PHE A 68 1.61 11.30 -11.73
C PHE A 68 2.44 10.15 -11.18
N GLU A 69 2.60 10.20 -9.87
CA GLU A 69 3.17 9.13 -9.08
C GLU A 69 2.33 8.95 -7.81
N ALA A 70 1.96 7.70 -7.54
CA ALA A 70 1.14 7.30 -6.42
C ALA A 70 1.80 6.11 -5.73
N MET A 71 2.11 6.26 -4.45
CA MET A 71 2.64 5.19 -3.63
C MET A 71 1.82 5.02 -2.37
N GLY A 72 1.75 3.80 -1.84
CA GLY A 72 1.00 3.57 -0.63
C GLY A 72 1.25 2.23 0.03
N VAL A 73 0.99 2.21 1.32
CA VAL A 73 0.96 1.01 2.16
C VAL A 73 -0.44 0.86 2.71
N SER A 74 -1.01 -0.34 2.57
CA SER A 74 -2.28 -0.72 3.18
C SER A 74 -2.09 -1.98 3.99
N LEU A 75 -2.62 -2.03 5.20
CA LEU A 75 -2.63 -3.24 6.00
C LEU A 75 -4.00 -3.54 6.59
N VAL A 76 -4.30 -4.83 6.69
CA VAL A 76 -5.43 -5.37 7.45
C VAL A 76 -4.88 -6.49 8.33
N VAL A 77 -5.22 -6.46 9.60
CA VAL A 77 -4.76 -7.44 10.58
C VAL A 77 -5.97 -8.00 11.33
N HIS A 78 -6.17 -9.32 11.24
CA HIS A 78 -7.16 -10.08 12.01
C HIS A 78 -6.45 -10.94 13.07
N PRO A 79 -6.47 -10.52 14.34
CA PRO A 79 -5.93 -11.32 15.44
C PRO A 79 -6.68 -12.65 15.63
N ARG A 80 -6.01 -13.63 16.23
CA ARG A 80 -6.66 -14.87 16.71
C ARG A 80 -7.45 -14.67 17.99
N ASN A 81 -6.98 -13.77 18.84
CA ASN A 81 -7.60 -13.49 20.13
C ASN A 81 -8.84 -12.60 19.92
N PRO A 82 -10.06 -13.04 20.32
CA PRO A 82 -11.29 -12.26 20.15
C PRO A 82 -11.31 -10.96 20.97
N TYR A 83 -10.45 -10.83 21.99
CA TYR A 83 -10.30 -9.62 22.78
C TYR A 83 -9.41 -8.56 22.12
N VAL A 84 -8.74 -8.89 21.01
CA VAL A 84 -7.94 -7.93 20.23
C VAL A 84 -8.73 -7.56 18.97
N PRO A 85 -9.05 -6.27 18.74
CA PRO A 85 -9.83 -5.87 17.59
C PRO A 85 -9.07 -6.07 16.28
N THR A 86 -9.83 -6.27 15.20
CA THR A 86 -9.28 -6.17 13.84
C THR A 86 -8.86 -4.71 13.60
N SER A 87 -7.67 -4.53 13.03
CA SER A 87 -7.14 -3.21 12.70
C SER A 87 -6.88 -3.06 11.21
N HIS A 88 -7.12 -1.85 10.71
CA HIS A 88 -6.81 -1.44 9.35
C HIS A 88 -5.96 -0.17 9.42
N ALA A 89 -5.03 -0.01 8.49
CA ALA A 89 -4.34 1.25 8.29
C ALA A 89 -4.01 1.44 6.82
N ASN A 90 -4.15 2.67 6.32
CA ASN A 90 -3.84 3.00 4.95
C ASN A 90 -3.16 4.37 4.85
N VAL A 91 -1.94 4.37 4.31
CA VAL A 91 -1.16 5.58 4.05
C VAL A 91 -0.88 5.63 2.56
N ARG A 92 -1.35 6.70 1.89
CA ARG A 92 -1.13 6.94 0.47
C ARG A 92 -0.52 8.31 0.27
N PHE A 93 0.49 8.33 -0.59
CA PHE A 93 1.16 9.53 -1.07
C PHE A 93 0.90 9.65 -2.58
N PHE A 94 0.53 10.85 -2.99
CA PHE A 94 0.21 11.15 -4.39
C PHE A 94 0.86 12.47 -4.78
N ILE A 95 1.54 12.48 -5.92
CA ILE A 95 2.14 13.68 -6.50
C ILE A 95 1.79 13.78 -7.98
N ALA A 96 1.44 14.99 -8.41
CA ALA A 96 1.20 15.32 -9.80
C ALA A 96 2.18 16.40 -10.26
N GLU A 97 2.98 16.07 -11.26
CA GLU A 97 4.05 16.91 -11.78
C GLU A 97 3.74 17.41 -13.19
N LYS A 98 4.27 18.59 -13.51
CA LYS A 98 4.22 19.17 -14.86
C LYS A 98 5.45 20.05 -15.06
N PRO A 99 6.16 19.94 -16.19
CA PRO A 99 7.27 20.85 -16.49
C PRO A 99 6.83 22.32 -16.38
N GLY A 100 7.54 23.11 -15.59
CA GLY A 100 7.29 24.55 -15.42
C GLY A 100 6.12 24.91 -14.49
N ALA A 101 5.56 23.97 -13.73
CA ALA A 101 4.56 24.25 -12.69
C ALA A 101 4.98 23.63 -11.36
N GLU A 102 4.56 24.25 -10.24
CA GLU A 102 4.86 23.68 -8.92
C GLU A 102 4.23 22.28 -8.75
N PRO A 103 4.95 21.34 -8.10
CA PRO A 103 4.44 20.03 -7.79
C PRO A 103 3.18 20.12 -6.93
N ARG A 104 2.14 19.39 -7.29
CA ARG A 104 0.92 19.27 -6.49
C ARG A 104 1.00 17.97 -5.69
N VAL A 105 1.38 18.09 -4.41
CA VAL A 105 1.40 16.97 -3.47
C VAL A 105 0.03 16.85 -2.80
N VAL A 106 -0.53 15.65 -2.83
CA VAL A 106 -1.77 15.31 -2.13
C VAL A 106 -1.52 14.08 -1.26
N VAL A 107 -1.53 14.26 0.06
CA VAL A 107 -1.41 13.14 1.00
C VAL A 107 -2.80 12.71 1.43
N TRP A 108 -3.13 11.43 1.22
CA TRP A 108 -4.38 10.84 1.68
C TRP A 108 -4.09 9.89 2.84
N ARG A 109 -4.57 10.24 4.04
CA ARG A 109 -4.46 9.41 5.24
C ARG A 109 -5.85 8.97 5.67
N ARG A 110 -6.08 7.65 5.69
CA ARG A 110 -7.24 7.06 6.36
C ARG A 110 -6.72 6.10 7.42
N LEU A 111 -6.86 6.51 8.68
CA LEU A 111 -6.65 5.64 9.83
C LEU A 111 -7.72 4.56 9.84
#